data_AF-A0A537A621-F1
#
_entry.id   AF-A0A537A621-F1
#
_cell.length_a   1.000
_cell.length_b   1.000
_cell.length_c   1.000
_cell.angle_alpha   90.00
_cell.angle_beta   90.00
_cell.angle_gamma   90.00
#
_symmetry.space_group_name_H-M   'P 1'
#
loop_
_entity.id
_entity.type
_entity.pdbx_description
1 polymer ?
#
loop_
_entity_poly.entity_id
_entity_poly.type
_entity_poly.pdbx_seq_one_letter_code
_entity_poly.pdbx_strand_id
1 'polypeptide(L)' 'MPKAIWNGAVLAASDRCEIVEGNCYFPPDAVVRQYLRDSATHTTC' A
#
# COMPACT_ATOMS: atom_id res chain seq x y z
N MET A 1 6.75 11.22 5.90
CA MET A 1 5.81 10.34 5.19
C MET A 1 6.49 9.28 4.34
N PRO A 2 6.32 7.99 4.70
CA PRO A 2 6.58 6.86 3.81
C PRO A 2 5.76 6.90 2.51
N LYS A 3 6.33 6.35 1.43
CA LYS A 3 5.70 6.29 0.10
C LYS A 3 6.00 4.95 -0.56
N ALA A 4 4.98 4.32 -1.14
CA ALA A 4 5.13 3.19 -2.04
C ALA A 4 5.16 3.71 -3.48
N ILE A 5 6.26 3.48 -4.19
CA ILE A 5 6.49 4.01 -5.54
C ILE A 5 6.78 2.86 -6.50
N TRP A 6 6.10 2.85 -7.64
CA TRP A 6 6.29 1.87 -8.70
C TRP A 6 6.19 2.53 -10.08
N ASN A 7 7.16 2.29 -10.96
CA ASN A 7 7.20 2.89 -12.31
C ASN A 7 6.99 4.41 -12.33
N GLY A 8 7.51 5.13 -11.32
CA GLY A 8 7.34 6.58 -11.18
C GLY A 8 5.99 7.04 -10.64
N ALA A 9 5.01 6.14 -10.45
CA ALA A 9 3.74 6.43 -9.82
C ALA A 9 3.79 6.18 -8.31
N VAL A 10 3.15 7.04 -7.53
CA VAL A 10 2.93 6.82 -6.09
C VAL A 10 1.66 6.00 -5.92
N LEU A 11 1.80 4.80 -5.36
CA LEU A 11 0.69 3.87 -5.12
C LEU A 11 0.05 4.04 -3.74
N ALA A 12 0.83 4.47 -2.75
CA ALA A 12 0.34 4.81 -1.42
C ALA A 12 1.29 5.80 -0.73
N ALA A 13 0.74 6.68 0.11
CA ALA A 13 1.54 7.56 0.96
C ALA A 13 0.75 8.00 2.20
N SER A 14 1.35 7.89 3.38
CA SER A 14 0.73 8.30 4.64
C SER A 14 1.76 8.43 5.74
N ASP A 15 1.49 9.30 6.72
CA ASP A 15 2.21 9.31 8.01
C ASP A 15 1.61 8.34 9.04
N ARG A 16 0.45 7.72 8.73
CA ARG A 16 -0.27 6.77 9.58
C ARG A 16 -0.02 5.30 9.17
N CYS A 17 1.18 4.98 8.73
CA CYS A 17 1.53 3.60 8.36
C CYS A 17 2.13 2.83 9.54
N GLU A 18 1.91 1.52 9.58
CA GLU A 18 2.50 0.64 10.59
C GLU A 18 3.72 -0.07 10.01
N ILE A 19 4.77 -0.22 10.84
CA ILE A 19 5.97 -0.96 10.45
C ILE A 19 5.94 -2.32 11.16
N VAL A 20 5.87 -3.39 10.37
CA VAL A 20 5.87 -4.78 10.86
C VAL A 20 6.97 -5.54 10.15
N GLU A 21 7.93 -6.08 10.91
CA GLU A 21 9.08 -6.82 10.38
C GLU A 21 9.86 -6.04 9.29
N GLY A 22 9.96 -4.72 9.44
CA GLY A 22 10.62 -3.82 8.48
C GLY A 22 9.79 -3.45 7.25
N ASN A 23 8.58 -3.99 7.10
CA ASN A 23 7.65 -3.67 6.02
C ASN A 23 6.66 -2.58 6.45
N CYS A 24 6.28 -1.72 5.50
CA CYS A 24 5.36 -0.61 5.73
C CYS A 24 3.95 -0.97 5.25
N TYR A 25 3.00 -0.98 6.17
CA TYR A 25 1.59 -1.25 5.92
C TYR A 25 0.81 0.07 5.91
N PHE A 26 0.21 0.39 4.77
CA PHE A 26 -0.55 1.62 4.58
C PHE A 26 -2.04 1.38 4.89
N PRO A 27 -2.72 2.34 5.54
CA PRO A 27 -4.16 2.24 5.73
C PRO A 27 -4.89 2.33 4.38
N PRO A 28 -6.10 1.75 4.24
CA PRO A 28 -6.80 1.68 2.95
C PRO A 28 -7.09 3.04 2.31
N ASP A 29 -7.28 4.10 3.11
CA ASP A 29 -7.52 5.46 2.63
C ASP A 29 -6.29 6.14 2.02
N ALA A 30 -5.09 5.64 2.33
CA ALA A 30 -3.83 6.16 1.80
C ALA A 30 -3.45 5.58 0.43
N VAL A 31 -4.23 4.62 -0.08
CA VAL A 31 -3.92 3.87 -1.30
C VAL A 31 -4.61 4.52 -2.50
N VAL A 32 -3.84 4.75 -3.57
CA VAL A 32 -4.34 5.37 -4.81
C VAL A 32 -5.04 4.33 -5.67
N ARG A 33 -6.35 4.16 -5.46
CA ARG A 33 -7.17 3.12 -6.12
C ARG A 33 -7.17 3.17 -7.65
N GLN A 34 -6.88 4.31 -8.28
CA GLN A 34 -6.85 4.42 -9.75
C GLN A 34 -5.80 3.51 -10.41
N TYR A 35 -4.78 3.08 -9.65
CA TYR A 35 -3.71 2.21 -10.14
C TYR A 35 -3.89 0.75 -9.74
N LEU A 36 -4.96 0.43 -9.00
CA LEU A 36 -5.21 -0.90 -8.46
C LEU A 36 -6.53 -1.46 -8.96
N ARG A 37 -6.63 -2.77 -8.95
CA ARG A 37 -7.88 -3.51 -9.16
C ARG A 37 -8.03 -4.56 -8.08
N ASP A 38 -9.26 -4.90 -7.75
CA ASP A 38 -9.52 -6.01 -6.86
C ASP A 38 -8.97 -7.32 -7.47
N SER A 39 -8.45 -8.18 -6.60
CA SER A 39 -7.95 -9.50 -6.96
C SER A 39 -8.82 -10.56 -6.30
N ALA A 40 -9.15 -11.63 -7.04
CA ALA A 40 -9.83 -12.78 -6.48
C ALA A 40 -8.86 -13.76 -5.76
N THR A 41 -7.55 -13.56 -5.90
CA THR A 41 -6.54 -14.41 -5.25
C THR A 41 -6.56 -14.19 -3.74
N HIS A 42 -6.72 -15.27 -2.98
CA HIS A 42 -6.71 -15.26 -1.52
C HIS A 42 -5.80 -16.38 -0.99
N THR A 43 -5.04 -16.09 0.06
CA THR A 43 -4.16 -17.05 0.75
C THR A 43 -4.33 -16.89 2.26
N THR A 44 -4.23 -17.98 3.00
CA THR A 44 -4.31 -18.01 4.47
C THR A 44 -2.92 -17.85 5.09
N CYS A 45 -2.86 -17.11 6.20
CA CYS A 45 -1.66 -16.96 7.04
C CYS A 45 -1.60 -18.07 8.10
#